data_AF-A0A0A1SL33-F1
#
_entry.id   AF-A0A0A1SL33-F1
#
_cell.length_a   1.000
_cell.length_b   1.000
_cell.length_c   1.000
_cell.angle_alpha   90.00
_cell.angle_beta   90.00
_cell.angle_gamma   90.00
#
_symmetry.space_group_name_H-M   'P 1'
#
loop_
_entity.id
_entity.type
_entity.pdbx_description
1 polymer ?
#
loop_
_entity_poly.entity_id
_entity_poly.type
_entity_poly.pdbx_seq_one_letter_code
_entity_poly.pdbx_strand_id
1 'polypeptide(L)' 'MKLFDKVSIDALSKRDLLLIVKALEYTYENTDLEDFIGLRNSLIKELCFLTNTKEEVFVEYLESDN' A
#
# COMPACT_ATOMS: atom_id res chain seq x y z
N MET A 1 -15.44 -1.99 -19.69
CA MET A 1 -14.75 -2.55 -18.51
C MET A 1 -15.19 -1.70 -17.34
N LYS A 2 -15.79 -2.29 -16.30
CA LYS A 2 -16.35 -1.55 -15.15
C LYS A 2 -15.36 -0.49 -14.70
N LEU A 3 -15.87 0.71 -14.46
CA LEU A 3 -15.18 1.76 -13.72
C LEU A 3 -14.72 1.14 -12.40
N PHE A 4 -13.55 0.51 -12.38
CA PHE A 4 -12.69 0.74 -11.24
C PHE A 4 -12.43 2.22 -11.34
N ASP A 5 -13.27 2.98 -10.64
CA ASP A 5 -13.01 4.35 -10.28
C ASP A 5 -11.50 4.38 -10.04
N LYS A 6 -10.81 5.15 -10.88
CA LYS A 6 -9.44 5.52 -10.58
C LYS A 6 -9.54 6.17 -9.21
N VAL A 7 -9.33 5.38 -8.15
CA VAL A 7 -8.91 5.90 -6.87
C VAL A 7 -7.56 6.48 -7.26
N SER A 8 -7.55 7.76 -7.64
CA SER A 8 -6.30 8.47 -7.82
C SER A 8 -5.64 8.28 -6.47
N ILE A 9 -4.55 7.55 -6.44
CA ILE A 9 -3.77 7.33 -5.22
C ILE A 9 -3.44 8.70 -4.58
N ASP A 10 -3.37 9.75 -5.40
CA ASP A 10 -3.28 11.17 -5.01
C ASP A 10 -4.40 11.64 -4.04
N ALA A 11 -5.52 10.92 -3.96
CA ALA A 11 -6.65 11.22 -3.07
C ALA A 11 -6.55 10.52 -1.71
N LEU A 12 -5.62 9.58 -1.54
CA LEU A 12 -5.40 8.88 -0.28
C LEU A 12 -4.34 9.63 0.54
N SER A 13 -4.67 9.95 1.80
CA SER A 13 -3.68 10.51 2.71
C SER A 13 -2.59 9.48 3.03
N LYS A 14 -1.41 9.95 3.46
CA LYS A 14 -0.34 9.08 4.01
C LYS A 14 -0.90 8.10 5.06
N ARG A 15 -1.82 8.59 5.91
CA ARG A 15 -2.46 7.79 6.96
C ARG A 15 -3.35 6.69 6.39
N ASP A 16 -4.14 6.98 5.37
CA ASP A 16 -5.03 6.00 4.75
C ASP A 16 -4.22 4.94 3.99
N LEU A 17 -3.16 5.36 3.30
CA LEU A 17 -2.22 4.43 2.64
C LEU A 17 -1.55 3.50 3.65
N LEU A 18 -1.05 4.05 4.76
CA LEU A 18 -0.47 3.24 5.85
C LEU A 18 -1.50 2.26 6.42
N LEU A 19 -2.74 2.72 6.64
CA LEU A 19 -3.82 1.87 7.15
C LEU A 19 -4.11 0.69 6.21
N ILE A 20 -4.17 0.94 4.89
CA ILE A 20 -4.38 -0.11 3.89
C ILE A 20 -3.23 -1.12 3.92
N VAL A 21 -1.98 -0.65 3.90
CA VAL A 21 -0.79 -1.52 3.94
C VAL A 21 -0.79 -2.40 5.20
N LYS A 22 -1.06 -1.81 6.37
CA LYS A 22 -1.14 -2.53 7.64
C LYS A 22 -2.32 -3.48 7.73
N ALA A 23 -3.47 -3.15 7.14
CA ALA A 23 -4.62 -4.04 7.10
C ALA A 23 -4.35 -5.31 6.25
N LEU A 24 -3.65 -5.15 5.11
CA LEU A 24 -3.25 -6.28 4.27
C LEU A 24 -2.23 -7.18 4.98
N GLU A 25 -1.23 -6.58 5.64
CA GLU A 25 -0.24 -7.29 6.47
C GLU A 25 -0.91 -8.05 7.62
N TYR A 26 -1.74 -7.36 8.42
CA TYR A 26 -2.48 -7.96 9.53
C TYR A 26 -3.38 -9.11 9.07
N THR A 27 -4.06 -8.96 7.93
CA THR A 27 -4.95 -10.01 7.42
C THR A 27 -4.15 -11.25 7.02
N TYR A 28 -3.02 -11.08 6.34
CA TYR A 28 -2.12 -12.18 6.04
C TYR A 28 -1.65 -12.88 7.32
N GLU A 29 -1.15 -12.14 8.30
CA GLU A 29 -0.66 -12.70 9.58
C GLU A 29 -1.72 -13.49 10.37
N ASN A 30 -3.01 -13.21 10.16
CA ASN A 30 -4.11 -13.86 10.89
C ASN A 30 -4.84 -14.93 10.06
N THR A 31 -4.57 -15.04 8.76
CA THR A 31 -5.30 -15.96 7.86
C THR A 31 -4.41 -16.84 6.99
N ASP A 32 -3.10 -16.56 6.91
CA ASP A 32 -2.13 -17.20 6.01
C ASP A 32 -2.55 -17.17 4.52
N LEU A 33 -3.41 -16.21 4.13
CA LEU A 33 -3.85 -16.04 2.75
C LEU A 33 -2.85 -15.19 1.96
N GLU A 34 -2.01 -15.86 1.17
CA GLU A 34 -0.94 -15.27 0.34
C GLU A 34 -1.42 -14.14 -0.61
N ASP A 35 -2.70 -14.14 -0.99
CA ASP A 35 -3.26 -13.08 -1.84
C ASP A 35 -3.15 -11.70 -1.19
N PHE A 36 -3.22 -11.60 0.15
CA PHE A 36 -3.11 -10.33 0.88
C PHE A 36 -1.68 -9.79 0.90
N ILE A 37 -0.69 -10.65 1.13
CA ILE A 37 0.72 -10.23 1.10
C ILE A 37 1.15 -9.88 -0.33
N GLY A 38 0.65 -10.63 -1.32
CA GLY A 38 0.85 -10.33 -2.74
C GLY A 38 0.27 -8.98 -3.15
N LEU A 39 -0.95 -8.67 -2.70
CA LEU A 39 -1.59 -7.37 -2.96
C LEU A 39 -0.82 -6.22 -2.29
N ARG A 40 -0.41 -6.39 -1.02
CA ARG A 40 0.41 -5.39 -0.29
C ARG A 40 1.68 -5.05 -1.05
N ASN A 41 2.42 -6.08 -1.46
CA ASN A 41 3.71 -5.91 -2.16
C ASN A 41 3.51 -5.27 -3.54
N SER A 42 2.42 -5.60 -4.24
CA SER A 42 2.10 -5.00 -5.54
C SER A 42 1.77 -3.52 -5.40
N LEU A 43 0.96 -3.16 -4.40
CA LEU A 43 0.60 -1.78 -4.09
C LEU A 43 1.84 -0.93 -3.75
N ILE A 44 2.73 -1.43 -2.87
CA ILE A 44 3.97 -0.72 -2.53
C ILE A 44 4.84 -0.49 -3.76
N LYS A 45 5.00 -1.50 -4.62
CA LYS A 45 5.79 -1.39 -5.86
C LYS A 45 5.22 -0.35 -6.83
N GLU A 46 3.91 -0.34 -7.04
CA GLU A 46 3.25 0.64 -7.90
C GLU A 46 3.43 2.06 -7.35
N LEU A 47 3.29 2.25 -6.03
CA LEU A 47 3.51 3.54 -5.37
C LEU A 47 4.95 4.03 -5.48
N CYS A 48 5.92 3.13 -5.31
CA CYS A 48 7.34 3.43 -5.50
C CYS A 48 7.64 3.85 -6.94
N PHE A 49 7.04 3.17 -7.91
CA PHE A 49 7.15 3.50 -9.33
C PHE A 49 6.57 4.90 -9.63
N LEU A 50 5.39 5.21 -9.10
CA LEU A 50 4.73 6.52 -9.30
C LEU A 50 5.51 7.68 -8.67
N THR A 51 6.13 7.44 -7.51
CA THR A 51 6.86 8.47 -6.75
C THR A 51 8.36 8.49 -7.07
N ASN A 52 8.84 7.62 -7.97
CA ASN A 52 10.26 7.42 -8.26
C ASN A 52 11.12 7.26 -7.00
N THR A 53 10.59 6.53 -6.02
CA THR A 53 11.19 6.32 -4.69
C THR A 53 11.50 4.85 -4.49
N LYS A 54 12.48 4.55 -3.64
CA LYS A 54 12.80 3.17 -3.25
C LYS A 54 11.80 2.65 -2.23
N GLU A 55 11.54 1.35 -2.26
CA GLU A 55 10.62 0.66 -1.35
C GLU A 55 10.93 0.93 0.14
N GLU A 56 12.19 0.79 0.55
CA GLU A 56 12.65 1.07 1.92
C GLU A 56 12.29 2.49 2.35
N VAL A 57 12.61 3.48 1.51
CA VAL A 57 12.35 4.90 1.77
C VAL A 57 10.85 5.18 1.81
N PHE A 58 10.06 4.51 0.98
CA PHE A 58 8.62 4.67 0.94
C PHE A 58 7.94 4.07 2.18
N VAL A 59 8.37 2.90 2.62
CA VAL A 59 7.88 2.27 3.85
C VAL A 59 8.26 3.12 5.07
N GLU A 60 9.50 3.59 5.16
CA GLU A 60 9.93 4.53 6.20
C GLU A 60 9.09 5.82 6.19
N TYR A 61 8.81 6.36 5.00
CA TYR A 61 7.93 7.51 4.86
C TYR A 61 6.54 7.24 5.42
N LEU A 62 5.93 6.10 5.09
CA LEU A 62 4.60 5.73 5.58
C LEU A 62 4.59 5.54 7.10
N GLU A 63 5.62 4.93 7.68
CA GLU A 63 5.69 4.62 9.12
C GLU A 63 6.17 5.78 9.99
N SER A 64 6.78 6.82 9.40
CA SER A 64 7.20 8.01 10.15
C SER A 64 6.01 8.77 10.76
N ASP A 65 6.08 9.14 12.04
CA ASP A 65 5.12 10.05 12.69
C ASP A 65 5.41 11.50 12.27
N ASN A 66 4.91 11.91 11.10
CA ASN A 66 4.87 13.30 10.63
C ASN A 66 3.70 13.51 9.68
#